data_AF-A0A831UHR4-F1
#
_entry.id   AF-A0A831UHR4-F1
#
_cell.length_a   1.000
_cell.length_b   1.000
_cell.length_c   1.000
_cell.angle_alpha   90.00
_cell.angle_beta   90.00
_cell.angle_gamma   90.00
#
_symmetry.space_group_name_H-M   'P 1'
#
loop_
_entity.id
_entity.type
_entity.pdbx_description
1 polymer ?
#
loop_
_entity_poly.entity_id
_entity_poly.type
_entity_poly.pdbx_seq_one_letter_code
_entity_poly.pdbx_strand_id
1 'polypeptide(L)' 'MGGEVELLVEDLEGHLPPEALKGLAEDLKAVFARHLQAERVLLLTGRDARGRLWLRVVAVLEGARPQEGGDRSRTAF' A
#
# COMPACT_ATOMS: atom_id res chain seq x y z
N MET A 1 13.63 16.57 0.09
CA MET A 1 13.36 15.22 0.62
C MET A 1 11.98 14.84 0.15
N GLY A 2 11.86 13.98 -0.87
CA GLY A 2 10.55 13.46 -1.28
C GLY A 2 10.26 12.23 -0.44
N GLY A 3 9.21 12.27 0.36
CA GLY A 3 8.86 11.21 1.31
C GLY A 3 7.71 10.35 0.79
N GLU A 4 7.83 9.04 1.00
CA GLU A 4 6.73 8.08 0.92
C GLU A 4 6.40 7.64 2.35
N VAL A 5 5.11 7.53 2.66
CA VAL A 5 4.63 6.94 3.92
C VAL A 5 3.90 5.67 3.58
N GLU A 6 4.29 4.58 4.22
CA GLU A 6 3.72 3.27 3.97
C GLU A 6 3.16 2.64 5.24
N LEU A 7 2.06 1.92 5.08
CA LEU A 7 1.51 0.99 6.07
C LEU A 7 1.34 -0.37 5.41
N LEU A 8 1.97 -1.38 5.99
CA LEU A 8 1.76 -2.78 5.63
C LEU A 8 1.05 -3.49 6.78
N VAL A 9 -0.03 -4.18 6.45
CA VAL A 9 -0.76 -5.05 7.38
C VAL A 9 -0.76 -6.46 6.80
N GLU A 10 -0.21 -7.40 7.55
CA GLU A 10 -0.05 -8.79 7.14
C GLU A 10 -1.01 -9.70 7.93
N ASP A 11 -1.12 -10.95 7.48
CA ASP A 11 -1.88 -12.02 8.15
C ASP A 11 -3.37 -11.70 8.37
N LEU A 12 -4.00 -11.04 7.41
CA LEU A 12 -5.36 -10.54 7.56
C LEU A 12 -6.44 -11.62 7.53
N GLU A 13 -6.21 -12.76 6.86
CA GLU A 13 -7.20 -13.86 6.73
C GLU A 13 -7.59 -14.49 8.07
N GLY A 14 -6.72 -14.46 9.09
CA GLY A 14 -7.02 -14.97 10.42
C GLY A 14 -7.80 -14.00 11.31
N HIS A 15 -7.92 -12.74 10.89
CA HIS A 15 -8.40 -11.65 11.75
C HIS A 15 -9.60 -10.90 11.19
N LEU A 16 -9.80 -10.90 9.87
CA LEU A 16 -10.88 -10.16 9.23
C LEU A 16 -11.57 -10.99 8.14
N PRO A 17 -12.92 -10.97 8.09
CA PRO A 17 -13.64 -11.53 6.96
C PRO A 17 -13.34 -10.73 5.68
N PRO A 18 -13.43 -11.35 4.48
CA PRO A 18 -13.08 -10.71 3.21
C PRO A 18 -13.79 -9.37 2.95
N GLU A 19 -15.06 -9.26 3.37
CA GLU A 19 -15.87 -8.06 3.19
C GLU A 19 -15.35 -6.89 4.04
N ALA A 20 -14.78 -7.17 5.21
CA ALA A 20 -14.19 -6.16 6.09
C ALA A 20 -12.85 -5.65 5.57
N LEU A 21 -12.14 -6.45 4.77
CA LEU A 21 -10.85 -6.06 4.16
C LEU A 21 -11.01 -4.84 3.25
N LYS A 22 -12.09 -4.82 2.47
CA LYS A 22 -12.41 -3.70 1.57
C LYS A 22 -12.76 -2.43 2.38
N GLY A 23 -13.51 -2.57 3.47
CA GLY A 23 -13.82 -1.45 4.36
C GLY A 23 -12.57 -0.86 4.99
N LEU A 24 -11.72 -1.71 5.58
CA LEU A 24 -10.43 -1.32 6.15
C LEU A 24 -9.55 -0.58 5.13
N ALA A 25 -9.49 -1.08 3.91
CA ALA A 25 -8.73 -0.46 2.83
C ALA A 25 -9.19 0.97 2.50
N GLU A 26 -10.50 1.19 2.37
CA GLU A 26 -11.05 2.52 2.10
C GLU A 26 -10.85 3.46 3.30
N ASP A 27 -11.01 2.96 4.53
CA ASP A 27 -10.79 3.73 5.75
C ASP A 27 -9.33 4.19 5.87
N LEU A 28 -8.37 3.29 5.63
CA LEU A 28 -6.95 3.63 5.65
C LEU A 28 -6.60 4.64 4.55
N LYS A 29 -7.16 4.48 3.36
CA LYS A 29 -6.99 5.45 2.26
C LYS A 29 -7.52 6.83 2.66
N ALA A 30 -8.69 6.89 3.30
CA ALA A 30 -9.27 8.15 3.78
C ALA A 30 -8.42 8.80 4.88
N VAL A 31 -7.89 8.01 5.83
CA VAL A 31 -6.99 8.48 6.88
C VAL A 31 -5.71 9.07 6.25
N PHE A 32 -5.10 8.36 5.30
CA PHE A 32 -3.91 8.83 4.61
C PHE A 32 -4.19 10.13 3.85
N ALA A 33 -5.26 10.19 3.07
CA ALA A 33 -5.63 11.39 2.31
C ALA A 33 -5.96 12.60 3.20
N ARG A 34 -6.51 12.36 4.41
CA ARG A 34 -6.88 13.43 5.35
C ARG A 34 -5.68 13.98 6.13
N HIS A 35 -4.76 13.12 6.53
CA HIS A 35 -3.70 13.46 7.48
C HIS A 35 -2.33 13.65 6.83
N LEU A 36 -2.13 13.08 5.65
CA LEU A 36 -0.94 13.28 4.86
C LEU A 36 -1.27 14.28 3.75
N GLN A 37 -0.42 15.27 3.55
CA GLN A 37 -0.43 16.09 2.33
C GLN A 37 0.06 15.20 1.18
N ALA A 38 -0.76 14.24 0.79
CA ALA A 38 -0.42 13.21 -0.18
C ALA A 38 -0.92 13.60 -1.57
N GLU A 39 -0.01 13.63 -2.53
CA GLU A 39 -0.32 13.80 -3.96
C GLU A 39 -1.11 12.60 -4.48
N ARG A 40 -0.75 11.40 -4.02
CA ARG A 40 -1.49 10.17 -4.33
C ARG A 40 -1.46 9.20 -3.16
N VAL A 41 -2.53 8.41 -3.06
CA VAL A 41 -2.58 7.23 -2.17
C VAL A 41 -2.82 5.99 -3.02
N LEU A 42 -1.93 5.01 -2.94
CA LEU A 42 -2.04 3.71 -3.59
C LEU A 42 -2.47 2.66 -2.57
N LEU A 43 -3.36 1.78 -3.02
CA LEU A 43 -3.87 0.67 -2.25
C LEU A 43 -3.49 -0.62 -2.99
N LEU A 44 -2.79 -1.51 -2.32
CA LEU A 44 -2.33 -2.78 -2.86
C LEU A 44 -2.80 -3.89 -1.93
N THR A 45 -3.38 -4.93 -2.52
CA THR A 45 -3.78 -6.15 -1.82
C THR A 45 -3.20 -7.34 -2.55
N GLY A 46 -2.81 -8.36 -1.81
CA GLY A 46 -2.38 -9.62 -2.42
C GLY A 46 -2.32 -10.74 -1.41
N ARG A 47 -1.80 -11.87 -1.88
CA ARG A 47 -1.44 -13.00 -1.02
C ARG A 47 0.08 -13.17 -1.03
N ASP A 48 0.63 -13.57 0.11
CA ASP A 48 2.05 -13.93 0.20
C ASP A 48 2.30 -15.37 -0.32
N ALA A 49 3.55 -15.82 -0.28
CA ALA A 49 3.93 -17.17 -0.72
C ALA A 49 3.29 -18.30 0.11
N ARG A 50 2.72 -17.98 1.28
CA ARG A 50 2.01 -18.91 2.16
C ARG A 50 0.49 -18.81 2.00
N GLY A 51 0.01 -17.97 1.08
CA GLY A 51 -1.41 -17.77 0.79
C GLY A 51 -2.10 -16.74 1.68
N ARG A 52 -1.41 -16.11 2.63
CA ARG A 52 -2.04 -15.17 3.58
C ARG A 52 -2.27 -13.83 2.91
N LEU A 53 -3.43 -13.22 3.18
CA LEU A 53 -3.75 -11.88 2.71
C LEU A 53 -2.87 -10.83 3.40
N TRP A 54 -2.43 -9.88 2.60
CA TRP A 54 -1.79 -8.65 3.03
C TRP A 54 -2.45 -7.44 2.37
N LEU A 55 -2.36 -6.31 3.05
CA LEU A 55 -2.81 -4.99 2.59
C LEU A 55 -1.66 -4.00 2.75
N ARG A 56 -1.31 -3.29 1.69
CA ARG A 56 -0.31 -2.21 1.70
C ARG A 56 -0.96 -0.92 1.22
N VAL A 57 -0.81 0.12 2.03
CA VAL A 57 -1.26 1.49 1.74
C VAL A 57 -0.03 2.38 1.64
N VAL A 58 0.07 3.12 0.54
CA VAL A 58 1.21 3.96 0.21
C VAL A 58 0.72 5.37 -0.05
N ALA A 59 1.20 6.36 0.68
CA ALA A 59 1.01 7.78 0.36
C ALA A 59 2.31 8.37 -0.19
N VAL A 60 2.21 8.94 -1.40
CA VAL A 60 3.27 9.79 -1.97
C VAL A 60 2.97 11.22 -1.53
N LEU A 61 3.88 11.83 -0.78
CA LEU A 61 3.69 13.19 -0.26
C LEU A 61 3.89 14.24 -1.36
N GLU A 62 3.11 15.32 -1.30
CA GLU A 62 3.25 16.48 -2.18
C GLU A 62 4.68 17.03 -2.13
N GLY A 63 5.24 17.33 -3.31
CA GLY A 63 6.63 17.78 -3.43
C GLY A 63 7.67 16.66 -3.43
N ALA A 64 7.26 15.39 -3.35
CA ALA A 64 8.11 14.26 -3.67
C ALA A 64 8.29 14.17 -5.20
N ARG A 65 9.49 14.47 -5.71
CA ARG A 65 9.80 14.13 -7.11
C ARG A 65 9.76 12.60 -7.25
N PRO A 66 9.08 12.04 -8.26
CA PRO A 66 9.17 10.62 -8.58
C PRO A 66 10.65 10.29 -8.82
N GLN A 67 11.16 9.26 -8.17
CA GLN A 67 12.44 8.69 -8.57
C GLN A 67 12.18 7.85 -9.83
N GLU A 68 12.25 8.49 -11.00
CA GLU A 68 12.40 7.78 -12.26
C GLU A 68 13.79 7.13 -12.28
N GLY A 69 13.84 5.79 -12.22
CA GLY A 69 15.04 5.02 -12.59
C GLY A 69 15.46 3.94 -11.59
N GLY A 70 15.09 2.68 -11.90
CA GLY A 70 15.54 1.49 -11.19
C GLY A 70 15.08 0.19 -11.84
N ASP A 71 15.24 0.11 -13.16
CA ASP A 71 15.27 -1.09 -14.01
C ASP A 71 14.18 -2.17 -13.84
N ARG A 72 13.17 -2.11 -14.71
CA ARG A 72 12.44 -3.30 -15.16
C ARG A 72 13.32 -4.06 -16.14
N SER A 73 14.19 -4.95 -15.67
CA SER A 73 14.74 -6.08 -16.43
C SER A 73 15.49 -7.07 -15.54
N ARG A 74 14.85 -8.18 -15.14
CA ARG A 74 15.21 -9.53 -15.62
C ARG A 74 14.45 -10.64 -14.87
N THR A 75 13.74 -11.40 -15.69
CA THR A 75 13.26 -12.77 -15.52
C THR A 75 14.40 -13.77 -15.23
N ALA A 76 14.05 -14.87 -14.56
CA ALA A 76 14.76 -16.17 -14.41
C ALA A 76 16.01 -16.15 -13.50
N PHE A 77 16.20 -17.04 -12.51
CA PHE A 77 15.73 -18.41 -12.22
C PHE A 77 15.37 -18.57 -10.74
#